data_AF-A0A5J5I7Z7-F1
#
_entry.id   AF-A0A5J5I7Z7-F1
#
_cell.length_a   1.000
_cell.length_b   1.000
_cell.length_c   1.000
_cell.angle_alpha   90.00
_cell.angle_beta   90.00
_cell.angle_gamma   90.00
#
_symmetry.space_group_name_H-M   'P 1'
#
loop_
_entity.id
_entity.type
_entity.pdbx_description
1 polymer ?
#
loop_
_entity_poly.entity_id
_entity_poly.type
_entity_poly.pdbx_seq_one_letter_code
_entity_poly.pdbx_strand_id
1 'polypeptide(L)'
;MACCLIAAFLVAQAMAMLRRWAVFWGLMPVPAGEVADTIFTRIAAVLRRPRVRMAVAVLLVVELAGVGIWLYRDHGTHIAQLADIGWSRLHGQHVVYAAMCGMNGGQSVRLVIDPDGTRHRTISG
;
A
#
# COMPACT_ATOMS: atom_id res chain seq x y z
N MET A 1 -23.19 24.39 44.57
CA MET A 1 -24.20 23.73 43.71
C MET A 1 -24.13 24.21 42.26
N ALA A 2 -24.09 25.52 41.99
CA ALA A 2 -23.96 26.04 40.61
C ALA A 2 -22.70 25.54 39.88
N CYS A 3 -21.55 25.47 40.54
CA CYS A 3 -20.30 24.94 39.97
C CYS A 3 -20.44 23.50 39.45
N CYS A 4 -21.12 22.62 40.17
CA CYS A 4 -21.35 21.23 39.76
C CYS A 4 -22.29 21.13 38.55
N LEU A 5 -23.31 21.98 38.48
CA LEU A 5 -24.23 22.05 37.33
C LEU A 5 -23.52 22.55 36.07
N ILE A 6 -22.66 23.56 36.21
CA ILE A 6 -21.86 24.07 35.09
C ILE A 6 -20.89 22.98 34.60
N ALA A 7 -20.20 22.30 35.51
CA ALA A 7 -19.31 21.19 35.16
C ALA A 7 -20.05 20.05 34.45
N ALA A 8 -21.22 19.65 34.94
CA ALA A 8 -22.05 18.63 34.31
C ALA A 8 -22.49 19.04 32.90
N PHE A 9 -22.87 20.30 32.70
CA PHE A 9 -23.26 20.83 31.40
C PHE A 9 -22.08 20.84 30.41
N LEU A 10 -20.88 21.25 30.86
CA LEU A 10 -19.67 21.23 30.02
C LEU A 10 -19.30 19.81 29.59
N VAL A 11 -19.37 18.84 30.52
CA VAL A 11 -19.12 17.44 30.20
C VAL A 11 -20.15 16.91 29.21
N ALA A 12 -21.43 17.24 29.39
CA ALA A 12 -22.49 16.83 28.46
C ALA A 12 -22.26 17.40 27.05
N GLN A 13 -21.88 18.67 26.93
CA GLN A 13 -21.57 19.31 25.65
C GLN A 13 -20.31 18.71 24.99
N ALA A 14 -19.26 18.46 25.77
CA ALA A 14 -18.04 17.81 25.27
C ALA A 14 -18.33 16.40 24.74
N MET A 15 -19.11 15.61 25.48
CA MET A 15 -19.53 14.27 25.06
C MET A 15 -20.44 14.30 23.83
N ALA A 16 -21.34 15.27 23.74
CA ALA A 16 -22.18 15.47 22.56
C ALA A 16 -21.34 15.83 21.32
N MET A 17 -20.33 16.69 21.48
CA MET A 17 -19.43 17.07 20.40
C MET A 17 -18.54 15.90 19.95
N LEU A 18 -18.00 15.13 20.91
CA LEU A 18 -17.24 13.90 20.64
C LEU A 18 -18.09 12.86 19.91
N ARG A 19 -19.34 12.66 20.33
CA ARG A 19 -20.27 11.74 19.67
C ARG A 19 -20.54 12.15 18.23
N ARG A 20 -20.78 13.44 17.96
CA ARG A 20 -20.95 13.96 16.59
C ARG A 20 -19.69 13.78 15.75
N TRP A 21 -18.51 14.02 16.33
CA TRP A 21 -17.23 13.77 15.66
C TRP A 21 -17.03 12.30 15.32
N ALA A 22 -17.31 11.39 16.26
CA ALA A 22 -17.20 9.97 16.03
C ALA A 22 -18.16 9.47 14.94
N VAL A 23 -19.40 9.98 14.89
CA VAL A 23 -20.35 9.70 13.80
C VAL A 23 -19.84 10.28 12.47
N PHE A 24 -19.29 11.49 12.47
CA PHE A 24 -18.71 12.12 11.27
C PHE A 24 -17.59 11.28 10.65
N TRP A 25 -16.66 10.77 11.46
CA TRP A 25 -15.58 9.89 11.00
C TRP A 25 -16.02 8.44 10.71
N GLY A 26 -17.28 8.09 11.00
CA GLY A 26 -17.80 6.73 10.87
C GLY A 26 -17.30 5.75 11.94
N LEU A 27 -16.75 6.26 13.05
CA LEU A 27 -16.35 5.45 14.21
C LEU A 27 -17.55 4.95 15.02
N MET A 28 -18.71 5.62 14.89
CA MET A 28 -19.98 5.18 15.47
C MET A 28 -21.08 5.14 14.40
N PRO A 29 -22.03 4.19 14.50
CA PRO A 29 -23.18 4.15 13.61
C PRO A 29 -24.08 5.38 13.81
N VAL A 30 -24.71 5.83 12.71
CA VAL A 30 -25.69 6.91 12.76
C VAL A 30 -26.92 6.43 13.53
N PRO A 31 -27.40 7.16 14.55
CA PRO A 31 -28.62 6.81 15.27
C PRO A 31 -29.82 6.66 14.33
N ALA A 32 -30.67 5.67 14.58
CA ALA A 32 -31.84 5.41 13.75
C ALA A 32 -32.77 6.64 13.69
N GLY A 33 -33.08 7.10 12.48
CA GLY A 33 -33.92 8.28 12.23
C GLY A 33 -33.18 9.60 12.04
N GLU A 34 -31.85 9.64 12.20
CA GLU A 34 -31.04 10.84 11.93
C GLU A 34 -30.31 10.74 10.58
N VAL A 35 -30.27 11.84 9.83
CA VAL A 35 -29.41 11.99 8.64
C VAL A 35 -28.14 12.71 9.09
N ALA A 36 -27.07 11.96 9.34
CA ALA A 36 -25.78 12.55 9.68
C ALA A 36 -24.91 12.76 8.44
N ASP A 37 -24.36 13.97 8.32
CA ASP A 37 -23.26 14.25 7.39
C ASP A 37 -22.02 13.49 7.86
N THR A 38 -21.62 12.45 7.15
CA THR A 38 -20.37 11.73 7.41
C THR A 38 -19.29 12.19 6.45
N ILE A 39 -18.03 11.95 6.79
CA ILE A 39 -16.92 12.21 5.88
C ILE A 39 -17.08 11.41 4.59
N PHE A 40 -17.64 10.20 4.66
CA PHE A 40 -17.91 9.35 3.52
C PHE A 40 -18.97 9.94 2.59
N THR A 41 -20.07 10.51 3.12
CA THR A 41 -21.08 11.17 2.28
C THR A 41 -20.51 12.41 1.61
N ARG A 42 -19.66 13.18 2.31
CA ARG A 42 -18.97 14.34 1.73
C ARG A 42 -17.98 13.94 0.64
N ILE A 43 -17.13 12.94 0.88
CA ILE A 43 -16.19 12.42 -0.12
C ILE A 43 -16.97 11.89 -1.33
N ALA A 44 -18.04 11.12 -1.11
CA ALA A 44 -18.87 10.61 -2.20
C ALA A 44 -19.49 11.74 -3.03
N ALA A 45 -19.99 12.81 -2.38
CA ALA A 45 -20.54 13.96 -3.08
C ALA A 45 -19.47 14.72 -3.89
N VAL A 46 -18.25 14.86 -3.35
CA VAL A 46 -17.11 15.46 -4.06
C VAL A 46 -16.71 14.60 -5.25
N LEU A 47 -16.62 13.28 -5.08
CA LEU A 47 -16.29 12.31 -6.12
C LEU A 47 -17.40 12.14 -7.16
N ARG A 48 -18.64 12.60 -6.94
CA ARG A 48 -19.65 12.64 -8.02
C ARG A 48 -19.30 13.64 -9.12
N ARG A 49 -18.45 14.62 -8.86
CA ARG A 49 -18.05 15.64 -9.84
C ARG A 49 -17.07 15.03 -10.85
N PRO A 50 -17.38 15.03 -12.17
CA PRO A 50 -16.55 14.36 -13.17
C PRO A 50 -15.13 14.92 -13.23
N ARG A 51 -14.97 16.24 -13.08
CA ARG A 51 -13.65 16.90 -13.03
C ARG A 51 -12.78 16.40 -11.87
N VAL A 52 -13.37 16.18 -10.70
CA VAL A 52 -12.64 15.70 -9.52
C VAL A 52 -12.23 14.25 -9.70
N ARG A 53 -13.12 13.40 -10.25
CA ARG A 53 -12.79 12.01 -10.57
C ARG A 53 -11.61 11.91 -11.52
N MET A 54 -11.61 12.73 -12.57
CA MET A 54 -10.50 12.76 -13.53
C MET A 54 -9.21 13.22 -12.86
N ALA A 55 -9.25 14.27 -12.03
CA ALA A 55 -8.07 14.72 -11.28
C ALA A 55 -7.51 13.63 -10.35
N VAL A 56 -8.36 12.95 -9.60
CA VAL A 56 -7.96 11.83 -8.72
C VAL A 56 -7.39 10.67 -9.52
N ALA A 57 -8.01 10.31 -10.65
CA ALA A 57 -7.52 9.24 -11.52
C ALA A 57 -6.14 9.57 -12.12
N VAL A 58 -5.93 10.81 -12.57
CA VAL A 58 -4.63 11.27 -13.07
C VAL A 58 -3.59 11.23 -11.97
N LEU A 59 -3.93 11.71 -10.77
CA LEU A 59 -3.02 11.69 -9.62
C LEU A 59 -2.63 10.27 -9.23
N LEU A 60 -3.60 9.34 -9.24
CA LEU A 60 -3.34 7.91 -9.02
C LEU A 60 -2.38 7.33 -10.07
N VAL A 61 -2.58 7.64 -11.35
CA VAL A 61 -1.69 7.16 -12.43
C VAL A 61 -0.27 7.71 -12.27
N VAL A 62 -0.14 8.99 -11.92
CA VAL A 62 1.17 9.63 -11.68
C VAL A 62 1.88 9.00 -10.49
N GLU A 63 1.16 8.75 -9.39
CA GLU A 63 1.70 8.06 -8.21
C GLU A 63 2.14 6.64 -8.56
N LEU A 64 1.30 5.86 -9.25
CA LEU A 64 1.65 4.50 -9.67
C LEU A 64 2.85 4.47 -10.61
N ALA A 65 2.94 5.43 -11.54
CA ALA A 65 4.09 5.57 -12.42
C ALA A 65 5.35 5.95 -11.64
N GLY A 66 5.25 6.89 -10.70
CA GLY A 66 6.36 7.32 -9.85
C GLY A 66 6.89 6.19 -8.99
N VAL A 67 6.00 5.50 -8.27
CA VAL A 67 6.33 4.31 -7.45
C VAL A 67 6.89 3.19 -8.32
N GLY A 68 6.31 2.94 -9.51
CA GLY A 68 6.79 1.93 -10.44
C GLY A 68 8.19 2.22 -10.98
N ILE A 69 8.49 3.47 -11.33
CA ILE A 69 9.82 3.90 -11.79
C ILE A 69 10.84 3.78 -10.66
N TRP A 70 10.48 4.22 -9.45
CA TRP A 70 11.35 4.11 -8.28
C TRP A 70 11.67 2.64 -7.97
N LEU A 71 10.65 1.79 -7.94
CA LEU A 71 10.80 0.36 -7.71
C LEU A 71 11.68 -0.28 -8.80
N TYR A 72 11.48 0.09 -10.06
CA TYR A 72 12.29 -0.41 -11.17
C TYR A 72 13.76 0.02 -11.05
N ARG A 73 14.04 1.28 -10.69
CA ARG A 73 15.41 1.78 -10.54
C ARG A 73 16.16 1.11 -9.39
N ASP A 74 15.53 1.02 -8.22
CA ASP A 74 16.23 0.57 -7.01
C ASP A 74 16.18 -0.95 -6.84
N HIS A 75 15.13 -1.61 -7.35
CA HIS A 75 14.86 -3.03 -7.11
C HIS A 75 14.59 -3.84 -8.38
N GLY A 76 14.71 -3.26 -9.58
CA GLY A 76 14.38 -3.93 -10.84
C GLY A 76 15.16 -5.21 -11.07
N THR A 77 16.45 -5.24 -10.72
CA THR A 77 17.31 -6.43 -10.82
C THR A 77 16.84 -7.55 -9.89
N HIS A 78 16.46 -7.22 -8.66
CA HIS A 78 15.96 -8.18 -7.68
C HIS A 78 14.60 -8.76 -8.08
N ILE A 79 13.69 -7.93 -8.60
CA ILE A 79 12.37 -8.39 -9.09
C ILE A 79 12.53 -9.30 -10.31
N ALA A 80 13.42 -8.95 -11.25
CA ALA A 80 13.71 -9.79 -12.41
C ALA A 80 14.26 -11.16 -12.01
N GLN A 81 15.15 -11.20 -10.99
CA GLN A 81 15.66 -12.46 -10.44
C GLN A 81 14.56 -13.31 -9.79
N LEU A 82 13.67 -12.70 -9.00
CA LEU A 82 12.53 -13.41 -8.41
C LEU A 82 11.57 -13.96 -9.48
N ALA A 83 11.33 -13.20 -10.55
CA ALA A 83 10.51 -13.64 -11.67
C ALA A 83 11.14 -14.84 -12.40
N ASP A 84 12.46 -14.82 -12.63
CA ASP A 84 13.16 -15.95 -13.26
C ASP A 84 13.19 -17.20 -12.36
N ILE A 85 13.37 -17.04 -11.05
CA ILE A 85 13.27 -18.15 -10.08
C ILE A 85 11.87 -18.77 -10.13
N GLY A 86 10.82 -17.94 -10.10
CA GLY A 86 9.43 -18.40 -10.13
C GLY A 86 9.09 -19.11 -11.44
N TRP A 87 9.47 -18.51 -12.57
CA TRP A 87 9.27 -19.09 -13.90
C TRP A 87 9.99 -20.43 -14.07
N SER A 88 11.23 -20.50 -13.63
CA SER A 88 12.05 -21.72 -13.72
C SER A 88 11.46 -22.84 -12.87
N ARG A 89 10.97 -22.53 -11.66
CA ARG A 89 10.33 -23.51 -10.77
C ARG A 89 9.06 -24.12 -11.37
N LEU A 90 8.29 -23.31 -12.11
CA LEU A 90 7.11 -23.79 -12.83
C LEU A 90 7.47 -24.74 -13.99
N HIS A 91 8.68 -24.60 -14.56
CA HIS A 91 9.19 -25.44 -15.65
C HIS A 91 10.10 -26.58 -15.16
N GLY A 92 10.09 -26.88 -13.86
CA GLY A 92 10.87 -27.99 -13.27
C GLY A 92 12.36 -27.71 -13.12
N GLN A 93 12.80 -26.47 -13.32
CA GLN A 93 14.19 -26.05 -13.14
C GLN A 93 14.37 -25.28 -11.83
N HIS A 94 15.41 -25.62 -11.06
CA HIS A 94 15.73 -24.88 -9.84
C HIS A 94 16.81 -23.84 -10.10
N VAL A 95 16.42 -22.57 -10.23
CA VAL A 95 17.35 -21.45 -10.41
C VAL A 95 17.52 -20.69 -9.09
N VAL A 96 18.77 -20.39 -8.74
CA VAL A 96 19.13 -19.62 -7.54
C VAL A 96 20.13 -18.54 -7.94
N TYR A 97 19.88 -17.30 -7.51
CA TYR A 97 20.84 -16.22 -7.65
C TYR A 97 21.71 -16.11 -6.40
N ALA A 98 23.02 -16.19 -6.57
CA ALA A 98 23.99 -16.00 -5.49
C ALA A 98 24.72 -14.67 -5.65
N ALA A 99 24.71 -13.84 -4.60
CA ALA A 99 25.53 -12.64 -4.55
C ALA A 99 26.99 -13.02 -4.27
N MET A 100 27.89 -12.65 -5.18
CA MET A 100 29.33 -12.84 -5.04
C MET A 100 30.03 -11.48 -4.95
N CYS A 101 30.97 -11.33 -4.02
CA CYS A 101 31.88 -10.18 -4.04
C CYS A 101 32.91 -10.39 -5.16
N GLY A 102 32.75 -9.68 -6.28
CA GLY A 102 33.72 -9.63 -7.36
C GLY A 102 34.67 -8.44 -7.22
N MET A 103 35.80 -8.47 -7.94
CA MET A 103 36.81 -7.40 -7.93
C MET A 103 36.29 -6.02 -8.40
N ASN A 104 35.13 -5.98 -9.06
CA ASN A 104 34.48 -4.74 -9.55
C ASN A 104 33.15 -4.42 -8.81
N GLY A 105 32.92 -4.97 -7.62
CA GLY A 105 31.69 -4.79 -6.83
C GLY A 105 30.81 -6.05 -6.76
N GLY A 106 29.62 -5.91 -6.15
CA GLY A 106 28.68 -7.02 -5.96
C GLY A 106 28.15 -7.53 -7.31
N GLN A 107 28.37 -8.81 -7.59
CA GLN A 107 27.92 -9.49 -8.81
C GLN A 107 26.91 -10.59 -8.45
N SER A 108 25.75 -10.62 -9.10
CA SER A 108 24.77 -11.69 -8.95
C SER A 108 24.96 -12.76 -10.03
N VAL A 109 25.18 -14.01 -9.63
CA VAL A 109 25.37 -15.14 -10.56
C VAL A 109 24.14 -16.04 -10.55
N ARG A 110 23.66 -16.41 -11.74
CA ARG A 110 22.56 -17.36 -11.94
C ARG A 110 23.09 -18.80 -11.87
N LEU A 111 22.64 -19.56 -10.88
CA LEU A 111 22.93 -20.98 -10.71
C LEU A 111 21.70 -21.79 -11.11
N VAL A 112 21.85 -22.69 -12.08
CA VAL A 112 20.79 -23.64 -12.46
C VAL A 112 21.14 -24.99 -11.86
N ILE A 113 20.22 -25.57 -11.09
CA ILE A 113 20.33 -26.90 -10.48
C ILE A 113 19.48 -27.84 -11.32
N ASP A 114 20.15 -28.76 -12.03
CA ASP A 114 19.50 -29.82 -12.80
C ASP A 114 19.00 -30.95 -11.87
N PRO A 115 18.03 -31.81 -12.28
CA PRO A 115 17.51 -32.87 -11.44
C PRO A 115 18.55 -33.95 -11.09
N ASP A 116 19.65 -34.04 -11.84
CA ASP A 116 20.80 -34.91 -11.57
C ASP A 116 21.77 -34.35 -10.50
N GLY A 117 21.49 -33.16 -9.94
CA GLY A 117 22.30 -32.51 -8.91
C GLY A 117 23.56 -31.81 -9.43
N THR A 118 23.77 -31.79 -10.75
CA THR A 118 24.87 -31.07 -11.41
C THR A 118 24.58 -29.56 -11.44
N ARG A 119 25.54 -28.76 -10.97
CA ARG A 119 25.45 -27.29 -10.93
C ARG A 119 26.04 -26.70 -12.21
N HIS A 120 25.21 -26.04 -13.01
CA HIS A 120 25.68 -25.27 -14.17
C HIS A 120 25.75 -23.78 -13.83
N ARG A 121 26.94 -23.19 -13.96
CA ARG A 121 27.19 -21.76 -13.72
C ARG A 121 26.99 -20.99 -15.02
N THR A 122 26.07 -20.03 -15.01
CA THR A 122 25.93 -19.07 -16.12
C THR A 122 26.15 -17.67 -15.56
N ILE A 123 27.13 -16.94 -16.10
CA ILE A 123 27.42 -15.57 -15.68
C ILE A 123 26.43 -14.66 -16.38
N SER A 124 25.46 -14.13 -15.64
CA SER A 124 24.57 -13.07 -16.10
C SER A 124 25.24 -11.71 -15.85
N GLY A 125 25.54 -10.99 -16.94
CA GLY A 125 26.10 -9.63 -16.90
C GLY A 125 25.06 -8.56 -16.59
#